data_AF-A0A8J7XHS2-F1
#
_entry.id   AF-A0A8J7XHS2-F1
#
_cell.length_a   1.000
_cell.length_b   1.000
_cell.length_c   1.000
_cell.angle_alpha   90.00
_cell.angle_beta   90.00
_cell.angle_gamma   90.00
#
_symmetry.space_group_name_H-M   'P 1'
#
loop_
_entity.id
_entity.type
_entity.pdbx_description
1 polymer ?
#
loop_
_entity_poly.entity_id
_entity_poly.type
_entity_poly.pdbx_seq_one_letter_code
_entity_poly.pdbx_strand_id
1 'polypeptide(L)'
;MGDVFEAGADGFIFEPYVDLGWAAEKWGADGFIFSPKWYRKHIFPHYPYIWEPMKERGIPVVFCSDGDVTRIMGDVFEAGADGFIFEPYVDLGWAAEKWGGNKVLIGNVDTRLLTGGTPEQAACEVERCVGICGDTPGYFLNAGGQLPHTIPWKNLKAYLDACKRLRKRDN
;
A
#
# COMPACT_ATOMS: atom_id res chain seq x y z
N MET A 1 -19.89 -4.58 -4.22
CA MET A 1 -19.09 -5.24 -5.27
C MET A 1 -17.65 -4.76 -5.12
N GLY A 2 -16.98 -5.27 -4.10
CA GLY A 2 -15.62 -4.98 -3.73
C GLY A 2 -15.12 -6.15 -2.91
N ASP A 3 -14.68 -7.20 -3.61
CA ASP A 3 -13.97 -8.30 -2.99
C ASP A 3 -12.72 -7.78 -2.30
N VAL A 4 -12.45 -8.22 -1.07
CA VAL A 4 -11.11 -8.07 -0.46
C VAL A 4 -10.19 -9.05 -1.18
N PHE A 5 -9.55 -8.57 -2.26
CA PHE A 5 -8.51 -9.29 -2.99
C PHE A 5 -7.20 -9.23 -2.19
N GLU A 6 -6.65 -10.40 -1.87
CA GLU A 6 -5.20 -10.52 -1.67
C GLU A 6 -4.57 -10.23 -3.04
N ALA A 7 -3.76 -9.18 -3.12
CA ALA A 7 -3.03 -8.82 -4.34
C ALA A 7 -2.05 -9.96 -4.67
N GLY A 8 -2.52 -10.94 -5.43
CA GLY A 8 -1.75 -12.12 -5.78
C GLY A 8 -2.53 -13.26 -6.45
N ALA A 9 -3.86 -13.33 -6.34
CA ALA A 9 -4.58 -14.54 -6.76
C ALA A 9 -5.38 -14.45 -8.07
N ASP A 10 -6.15 -13.39 -8.37
CA ASP A 10 -7.20 -13.50 -9.42
C ASP A 10 -7.43 -12.27 -10.31
N GLY A 11 -6.42 -11.41 -10.48
CA GLY A 11 -6.48 -10.29 -11.44
C GLY A 11 -5.08 -9.83 -11.81
N PHE A 12 -4.82 -9.60 -13.10
CA PHE A 12 -3.54 -9.04 -13.55
C PHE A 12 -3.44 -7.59 -13.06
N ILE A 13 -2.81 -7.39 -11.89
CA ILE A 13 -2.37 -6.09 -11.42
C ILE A 13 -0.88 -6.00 -11.78
N PHE A 14 -0.53 -5.00 -12.59
CA PHE A 14 0.88 -4.71 -12.80
C PHE A 14 1.35 -3.83 -11.64
N GLU A 15 2.27 -4.37 -10.84
CA GLU A 15 2.94 -3.67 -9.74
C GLU A 15 4.34 -3.21 -10.22
N PRO A 16 4.47 -2.02 -10.81
CA PRO A 16 5.79 -1.42 -10.97
C PRO A 16 6.31 -1.09 -9.56
N TYR A 17 7.20 -1.94 -9.05
CA TYR A 17 7.97 -1.64 -7.87
C TYR A 17 9.11 -0.69 -8.27
N VAL A 18 9.02 0.54 -7.80
CA VAL A 18 10.14 1.48 -7.87
C VAL A 18 10.56 1.72 -6.45
N ASP A 19 11.71 1.17 -6.09
CA ASP A 19 12.35 1.44 -4.81
C ASP A 19 12.81 2.90 -4.77
N LEU A 20 11.94 3.77 -4.28
CA LEU A 20 12.24 5.17 -4.02
C LEU A 20 12.77 5.38 -2.58
N GLY A 21 12.80 4.31 -1.77
CA GLY A 21 12.66 4.36 -0.31
C GLY A 21 13.64 3.50 0.50
N TRP A 22 14.51 2.67 -0.09
CA TRP A 22 15.50 1.83 0.63
C TRP A 22 16.39 2.60 1.62
N ALA A 23 16.45 3.92 1.48
CA ALA A 23 17.20 4.81 2.35
C ALA A 23 16.47 5.23 3.65
N ALA A 24 15.20 4.87 3.85
CA ALA A 24 14.44 5.28 5.03
C ALA A 24 15.03 4.77 6.35
N GLU A 25 15.66 3.58 6.34
CA GLU A 25 16.28 3.01 7.54
C GLU A 25 17.66 3.63 7.88
N LYS A 26 18.31 4.34 6.93
CA LYS A 26 19.69 4.85 7.09
C LYS A 26 19.88 6.35 6.96
N TRP A 27 18.96 7.09 6.32
CA TRP A 27 19.25 8.47 5.85
C TRP A 27 18.22 9.54 6.22
N GLY A 28 17.33 9.26 7.17
CA GLY A 28 16.50 10.29 7.81
C GLY A 28 15.03 10.28 7.35
N ALA A 29 14.20 10.91 8.19
CA ALA A 29 12.74 10.83 8.22
C ALA A 29 12.00 11.41 6.99
N ASP A 30 12.71 11.73 5.89
CA ASP A 30 12.13 12.34 4.68
C ASP A 30 11.88 11.33 3.54
N GLY A 31 12.14 10.04 3.76
CA GLY A 31 11.59 8.91 2.98
C GLY A 31 12.09 8.72 1.54
N PHE A 32 12.82 9.67 0.95
CA PHE A 32 13.23 9.60 -0.46
C PHE A 32 14.74 9.65 -0.69
N ILE A 33 15.21 8.87 -1.68
CA ILE A 33 16.60 8.94 -2.17
C ILE A 33 16.90 10.30 -2.85
N PHE A 34 15.96 10.84 -3.63
CA PHE A 34 16.07 12.15 -4.28
C PHE A 34 14.95 13.10 -3.84
N SER A 35 15.17 14.41 -3.96
CA SER A 35 14.11 15.38 -3.68
C SER A 35 12.86 15.12 -4.56
N PRO A 36 11.63 15.35 -4.06
CA PRO A 36 10.41 15.23 -4.88
C PRO A 36 10.46 16.01 -6.20
N LYS A 37 11.13 17.18 -6.20
CA LYS A 37 11.33 18.00 -7.41
C LYS A 37 12.16 17.26 -8.47
N TRP A 38 13.12 16.45 -8.06
CA TRP A 38 13.94 15.65 -8.96
C TRP A 38 13.08 14.58 -9.64
N TYR A 39 12.26 13.85 -8.88
CA TYR A 39 11.34 12.84 -9.45
C TYR A 39 10.33 13.44 -10.42
N ARG A 40 9.72 14.58 -10.07
CA ARG A 40 8.81 15.32 -10.98
C ARG A 40 9.47 15.74 -12.29
N LYS A 41 10.77 16.01 -12.27
CA LYS A 41 11.52 16.43 -13.46
C LYS A 41 12.02 15.25 -14.30
N HIS A 42 12.42 14.16 -13.64
CA HIS A 42 13.23 13.11 -14.27
C HIS A 42 12.56 11.74 -14.34
N ILE A 43 11.51 11.48 -13.56
CA ILE A 43 10.88 10.15 -13.45
C ILE A 43 9.40 10.21 -13.84
N PHE A 44 8.59 10.99 -13.13
CA PHE A 44 7.13 11.02 -13.32
C PHE A 44 6.66 11.33 -14.74
N PRO A 45 7.35 12.20 -15.53
CA PRO A 45 6.96 12.44 -16.92
C PRO A 45 7.06 11.19 -17.83
N HIS A 46 7.80 10.16 -17.42
CA HIS A 46 7.99 8.94 -18.20
C HIS A 46 7.00 7.84 -17.83
N TYR A 47 6.33 7.91 -16.67
CA TYR A 47 5.36 6.91 -16.25
C TYR A 47 4.17 6.73 -17.22
N PRO A 48 3.56 7.79 -17.78
CA PRO A 48 2.50 7.60 -18.77
C PRO A 48 2.94 6.74 -19.96
N TYR A 49 4.16 6.94 -20.47
CA TYR A 49 4.72 6.16 -21.57
C TYR A 49 5.01 4.70 -21.16
N ILE A 50 5.49 4.49 -19.93
CA ILE A 50 5.78 3.14 -19.42
C ILE A 50 4.48 2.35 -19.21
N TRP A 51 3.42 3.01 -18.75
CA TRP A 51 2.14 2.39 -18.43
C TRP A 51 1.18 2.30 -19.61
N GLU A 52 1.38 3.08 -20.67
CA GLU A 52 0.52 3.13 -21.86
C GLU A 52 0.13 1.73 -22.39
N PRO A 53 1.05 0.77 -22.59
CA PRO A 53 0.68 -0.56 -23.10
C PRO A 53 -0.25 -1.35 -22.16
N MET A 54 -0.16 -1.11 -20.84
CA MET A 54 -1.04 -1.72 -19.84
C MET A 54 -2.40 -1.03 -19.87
N LYS A 55 -2.41 0.31 -19.91
CA LYS A 55 -3.64 1.12 -19.95
C LYS A 55 -4.46 0.87 -21.21
N GLU A 56 -3.83 0.73 -22.37
CA GLU A 56 -4.49 0.40 -23.64
C GLU A 56 -5.22 -0.95 -23.59
N ARG A 57 -4.74 -1.88 -22.75
CA ARG A 57 -5.34 -3.20 -22.53
C ARG A 57 -6.35 -3.22 -21.38
N GLY A 58 -6.63 -2.08 -20.76
CA GLY A 58 -7.51 -1.98 -19.60
C GLY A 58 -6.96 -2.65 -18.34
N ILE A 59 -5.63 -2.86 -18.26
CA ILE A 59 -4.98 -3.45 -17.10
C ILE A 59 -4.71 -2.34 -16.07
N PRO A 60 -5.22 -2.47 -14.82
CA PRO A 60 -4.99 -1.48 -13.79
C PRO A 60 -3.51 -1.47 -13.34
N VAL A 61 -3.00 -0.27 -13.05
CA VAL A 61 -1.63 -0.05 -12.56
C VAL A 61 -1.68 0.39 -11.10
N VAL A 62 -1.09 -0.40 -10.22
CA VAL A 62 -0.98 -0.08 -8.79
C VAL A 62 0.48 0.19 -8.48
N PHE A 63 0.80 1.42 -8.11
CA PHE A 63 2.17 1.81 -7.83
C PHE A 63 2.58 1.41 -6.42
N CYS A 64 3.78 0.86 -6.25
CA CYS A 64 4.33 0.44 -4.96
C CYS A 64 5.66 1.15 -4.71
N SER A 65 5.80 1.73 -3.51
CA SER A 65 7.03 2.38 -3.08
C SER A 65 7.13 2.37 -1.56
N ASP A 66 8.34 2.08 -1.09
CA ASP A 66 8.70 2.16 0.32
C ASP A 66 8.88 3.63 0.75
N GLY A 67 8.83 3.87 2.06
CA GLY A 67 8.97 5.17 2.71
C GLY A 67 7.69 6.00 2.80
N ASP A 68 7.83 7.25 3.23
CA ASP A 68 6.74 8.22 3.26
C ASP A 68 6.51 8.84 1.87
N VAL A 69 5.52 8.30 1.16
CA VAL A 69 5.15 8.74 -0.19
C VAL A 69 4.12 9.88 -0.23
N THR A 70 3.70 10.41 0.93
CA THR A 70 2.65 11.43 1.06
C THR A 70 2.84 12.60 0.08
N ARG A 71 4.09 13.02 -0.13
CA ARG A 71 4.46 14.19 -0.96
C ARG A 71 4.43 13.95 -2.46
N ILE A 72 4.42 12.69 -2.91
CA ILE A 72 4.46 12.31 -4.33
C ILE A 72 3.23 11.53 -4.78
N MET A 73 2.41 11.05 -3.84
CA MET A 73 1.25 10.21 -4.12
C MET A 73 0.32 10.85 -5.16
N GLY A 74 0.10 12.16 -5.09
CA GLY A 74 -0.68 12.91 -6.08
C GLY A 74 -0.04 12.92 -7.46
N ASP A 75 1.28 13.15 -7.56
CA ASP A 75 2.00 13.16 -8.83
C ASP A 75 1.92 11.79 -9.54
N VAL A 76 1.98 10.71 -8.76
CA VAL A 76 1.88 9.32 -9.26
C VAL A 76 0.47 9.01 -9.80
N PHE A 77 -0.57 9.49 -9.12
CA PHE A 77 -1.94 9.37 -9.62
C PHE A 77 -2.19 10.22 -10.87
N GLU A 78 -1.62 11.44 -10.93
CA GLU A 78 -1.67 12.29 -12.12
C GLU A 78 -0.96 11.65 -13.31
N ALA A 79 0.13 10.90 -13.07
CA ALA A 79 0.83 10.13 -14.08
C ALA A 79 0.05 8.91 -14.61
N GLY A 80 -1.10 8.55 -14.00
CA GLY A 80 -2.02 7.54 -14.52
C GLY A 80 -2.16 6.27 -13.69
N ALA A 81 -1.58 6.23 -12.48
CA ALA A 81 -1.77 5.11 -11.56
C ALA A 81 -3.24 5.02 -11.10
N ASP A 82 -3.73 3.79 -11.03
CA ASP A 82 -5.09 3.45 -10.57
C ASP A 82 -5.11 3.21 -9.05
N GLY A 83 -3.97 2.81 -8.49
CA GLY A 83 -3.84 2.62 -7.05
C GLY A 83 -2.43 2.77 -6.52
N PHE A 84 -2.31 2.62 -5.20
CA PHE A 84 -1.06 2.74 -4.48
C PHE A 84 -0.96 1.68 -3.36
N ILE A 85 0.17 0.98 -3.30
CA ILE A 85 0.60 0.16 -2.15
C ILE A 85 1.60 0.97 -1.33
N PHE A 86 1.30 1.19 -0.05
CA PHE A 86 2.11 2.08 0.80
C PHE A 86 2.35 1.53 2.21
N GLU A 87 3.49 1.94 2.77
CA GLU A 87 3.97 1.59 4.10
C GLU A 87 3.25 2.35 5.24
N PRO A 88 3.37 1.90 6.51
CA PRO A 88 2.81 2.56 7.69
C PRO A 88 3.35 3.98 7.97
N TYR A 89 4.23 4.52 7.12
CA TYR A 89 4.70 5.90 7.19
C TYR A 89 3.68 6.91 6.66
N VAL A 90 2.79 6.49 5.77
CA VAL A 90 1.70 7.32 5.25
C VAL A 90 0.50 7.22 6.20
N ASP A 91 -0.10 8.36 6.54
CA ASP A 91 -1.35 8.37 7.31
C ASP A 91 -2.49 7.77 6.48
N LEU A 92 -3.00 6.63 6.95
CA LEU A 92 -4.03 5.87 6.28
C LEU A 92 -5.38 6.63 6.20
N GLY A 93 -5.72 7.39 7.25
CA GLY A 93 -6.96 8.16 7.29
C GLY A 93 -6.95 9.31 6.29
N TRP A 94 -5.84 10.04 6.23
CA TRP A 94 -5.58 11.08 5.23
C TRP A 94 -5.63 10.51 3.80
N ALA A 95 -4.99 9.36 3.57
CA ALA A 95 -4.99 8.73 2.25
C ALA A 95 -6.40 8.35 1.80
N ALA A 96 -7.21 7.78 2.70
CA ALA A 96 -8.59 7.43 2.42
C ALA A 96 -9.51 8.65 2.25
N GLU A 97 -9.36 9.69 3.06
CA GLU A 97 -10.11 10.94 2.89
C GLU A 97 -9.84 11.58 1.53
N LYS A 98 -8.56 11.58 1.11
CA LYS A 98 -8.14 12.27 -0.10
C LYS A 98 -8.40 11.49 -1.39
N TRP A 99 -8.25 10.16 -1.35
CA TRP A 99 -8.22 9.33 -2.56
C TRP A 99 -9.20 8.16 -2.54
N GLY A 100 -9.80 7.86 -1.39
CA GLY A 100 -10.78 6.78 -1.24
C GLY A 100 -11.95 6.94 -2.20
N GLY A 101 -12.49 5.81 -2.67
CA GLY A 101 -13.60 5.77 -3.63
C GLY A 101 -13.20 6.01 -5.09
N ASN A 102 -12.12 6.75 -5.35
CA ASN A 102 -11.65 7.06 -6.70
C ASN A 102 -10.39 6.30 -7.11
N LYS A 103 -9.55 5.93 -6.13
CA LYS A 103 -8.30 5.20 -6.34
C LYS A 103 -8.27 3.95 -5.47
N VAL A 104 -7.48 2.98 -5.90
CA VAL A 104 -7.22 1.77 -5.12
C VAL A 104 -6.15 2.08 -4.08
N LEU A 105 -6.43 1.81 -2.81
CA LEU A 105 -5.51 2.00 -1.70
C LEU A 105 -5.19 0.64 -1.09
N ILE A 106 -3.92 0.26 -1.03
CA ILE A 106 -3.49 -1.03 -0.51
C ILE A 106 -2.46 -0.80 0.59
N GLY A 107 -2.68 -1.40 1.77
CA GLY A 107 -1.79 -1.23 2.93
C GLY A 107 -2.57 -1.13 4.24
N ASN A 108 -2.05 -0.56 5.31
CA ASN A 108 -0.64 -0.24 5.54
C ASN A 108 -0.13 -0.89 6.83
N VAL A 109 -0.59 -2.12 7.10
CA VAL A 109 -0.31 -2.83 8.37
C VAL A 109 1.18 -2.82 8.67
N ASP A 110 1.53 -2.35 9.87
CA ASP A 110 2.93 -2.22 10.30
C ASP A 110 3.58 -3.57 10.60
N THR A 111 4.43 -4.04 9.69
CA THR A 111 5.15 -5.32 9.81
C THR A 111 6.13 -5.35 10.99
N ARG A 112 6.51 -4.21 11.56
CA ARG A 112 7.34 -4.13 12.77
C ARG A 112 6.56 -4.63 13.99
N LEU A 113 5.25 -4.36 14.06
CA LEU A 113 4.37 -4.91 15.10
C LEU A 113 4.18 -6.41 14.93
N LEU A 114 4.14 -6.90 13.68
CA LEU A 114 4.06 -8.34 13.42
C LEU A 114 5.35 -9.05 13.86
N THR A 115 6.50 -8.43 13.66
CA THR A 115 7.81 -9.04 13.95
C THR A 115 8.20 -8.92 15.43
N GLY A 116 8.09 -7.73 16.01
CA GLY A 116 8.57 -7.44 17.36
C GLY A 116 7.49 -7.36 18.45
N GLY A 117 6.22 -7.35 18.06
CA GLY A 117 5.09 -7.24 18.99
C GLY A 117 4.57 -8.59 19.52
N THR A 118 3.44 -8.52 20.21
CA THR A 118 2.67 -9.69 20.64
C THR A 118 1.61 -10.08 19.61
N PRO A 119 1.05 -11.31 19.66
CA PRO A 119 -0.07 -11.71 18.80
C PRO A 119 -1.26 -10.75 18.90
N GLU A 120 -1.53 -10.22 20.09
CA GLU A 120 -2.59 -9.26 20.33
C GLU A 120 -2.31 -7.93 19.62
N GLN A 121 -1.07 -7.44 19.67
CA GLN A 121 -0.68 -6.21 18.96
C GLN A 121 -0.80 -6.38 17.44
N ALA A 122 -0.43 -7.55 16.91
CA ALA A 122 -0.62 -7.86 15.48
C ALA A 122 -2.10 -7.86 15.08
N ALA A 123 -2.99 -8.42 15.91
CA ALA A 123 -4.43 -8.39 15.66
C ALA A 123 -5.02 -6.97 15.79
N CYS A 124 -4.61 -6.21 16.80
CA CYS A 124 -5.04 -4.82 17.01
C CYS A 124 -4.63 -3.93 15.84
N GLU A 125 -3.48 -4.18 15.21
CA GLU A 125 -3.03 -3.38 14.07
C GLU A 125 -3.93 -3.61 12.83
N VAL A 126 -4.35 -4.85 12.60
CA VAL A 126 -5.35 -5.17 11.57
C VAL A 126 -6.68 -4.48 11.88
N GLU A 127 -7.14 -4.57 13.13
CA GLU A 127 -8.37 -3.90 13.58
C GLU A 127 -8.31 -2.38 13.43
N ARG A 128 -7.15 -1.76 13.72
CA ARG A 128 -6.91 -0.33 13.52
C ARG A 128 -7.07 0.05 12.05
N CYS A 129 -6.41 -0.68 11.15
CA CYS A 129 -6.47 -0.39 9.72
C CYS A 129 -7.91 -0.53 9.17
N VAL A 130 -8.60 -1.60 9.53
CA VAL A 130 -10.01 -1.83 9.16
C VAL A 130 -10.93 -0.79 9.80
N GLY A 131 -10.67 -0.36 11.04
CA GLY A 131 -11.45 0.68 11.70
C GLY A 131 -11.34 2.05 11.04
N ILE A 132 -10.21 2.36 10.40
CA ILE A 132 -9.98 3.64 9.72
C ILE A 132 -10.52 3.61 8.28
N CYS A 133 -10.29 2.52 7.53
CA CYS A 133 -10.57 2.48 6.09
C CYS A 133 -11.45 1.32 5.61
N GLY A 134 -11.94 0.48 6.51
CA GLY A 134 -12.69 -0.71 6.14
C GLY A 134 -14.06 -0.45 5.50
N ASP A 135 -14.54 0.80 5.50
CA ASP A 135 -15.74 1.23 4.76
C ASP A 135 -15.41 2.05 3.51
N THR A 136 -14.12 2.33 3.26
CA THR A 136 -13.66 3.09 2.11
C THR A 136 -13.67 2.21 0.86
N PRO A 137 -14.47 2.54 -0.18
CA PRO A 137 -14.44 1.78 -1.42
C PRO A 137 -13.06 1.85 -2.08
N GLY A 138 -12.57 0.71 -2.55
CA GLY A 138 -11.24 0.60 -3.17
C GLY A 138 -10.09 0.43 -2.18
N TYR A 139 -10.35 0.32 -0.87
CA TYR A 139 -9.32 -0.03 0.11
C TYR A 139 -9.15 -1.55 0.25
N PHE A 140 -7.90 -2.00 0.21
CA PHE A 140 -7.50 -3.38 0.44
C PHE A 140 -6.51 -3.43 1.59
N LEU A 141 -6.82 -4.23 2.60
CA LEU A 141 -5.91 -4.48 3.70
C LEU A 141 -4.72 -5.31 3.18
N ASN A 142 -3.51 -4.79 3.37
CA ASN A 142 -2.28 -5.54 3.14
C ASN A 142 -1.23 -5.13 4.18
N ALA A 143 -0.20 -5.97 4.33
CA ALA A 143 1.05 -5.53 4.94
C ALA A 143 1.59 -4.34 4.16
N GLY A 144 2.07 -3.30 4.86
CA GLY A 144 2.61 -2.09 4.23
C GLY A 144 3.87 -2.35 3.37
N GLY A 145 4.47 -3.53 3.49
CA GLY A 145 5.57 -4.02 2.67
C GLY A 145 5.60 -5.55 2.68
N GLN A 146 6.75 -6.14 2.38
CA GLN A 146 6.90 -7.60 2.43
C GLN A 146 6.77 -8.12 3.87
N LEU A 147 6.08 -9.26 4.05
CA LEU A 147 6.07 -9.97 5.33
C LEU A 147 7.45 -10.59 5.58
N PRO A 148 8.20 -10.18 6.63
CA PRO A 148 9.50 -10.74 6.91
C PRO A 148 9.40 -12.21 7.33
N HIS A 149 10.36 -13.03 6.89
CA HIS A 149 10.48 -14.43 7.32
C HIS A 149 10.75 -14.59 8.82
N THR A 150 11.12 -13.50 9.50
CA THR A 150 11.39 -13.44 10.94
C THR A 150 10.15 -13.29 11.81
N ILE A 151 8.96 -13.10 11.22
CA ILE A 151 7.72 -12.97 11.98
C ILE A 151 7.46 -14.25 12.78
N PRO A 152 7.26 -14.18 14.11
CA PRO A 152 6.87 -15.33 14.90
C PRO A 152 5.54 -15.92 14.40
N TRP A 153 5.46 -17.24 14.28
CA TRP A 153 4.25 -17.94 13.81
C TRP A 153 2.97 -17.51 14.52
N LYS A 154 3.04 -17.29 15.85
CA LYS A 154 1.88 -16.85 16.64
C LYS A 154 1.35 -15.48 16.20
N ASN A 155 2.25 -14.57 15.85
CA ASN A 155 1.90 -13.22 15.40
C ASN A 155 1.33 -13.26 13.99
N LEU A 156 1.97 -14.01 13.09
CA LEU A 156 1.46 -14.22 11.73
C LEU A 156 0.07 -14.86 11.76
N LYS A 157 -0.13 -15.88 12.60
CA LYS A 157 -1.44 -16.51 12.77
C LYS A 157 -2.48 -15.53 13.28
N ALA A 158 -2.16 -14.70 14.29
CA ALA A 158 -3.09 -13.71 14.82
C ALA A 158 -3.46 -12.64 13.78
N TYR A 159 -2.51 -12.19 12.97
CA TYR A 159 -2.74 -11.32 11.82
C TYR A 159 -3.73 -11.97 10.83
N LEU A 160 -3.46 -13.19 10.36
CA LEU A 160 -4.32 -13.90 9.41
C LEU A 160 -5.72 -14.17 9.97
N ASP A 161 -5.82 -14.56 11.25
CA ASP A 161 -7.10 -14.79 11.93
C ASP A 161 -7.92 -13.49 12.03
N ALA A 162 -7.25 -12.35 12.32
CA ALA A 162 -7.90 -11.04 12.35
C ALA A 162 -8.41 -10.64 10.96
N CYS A 163 -7.58 -10.77 9.91
CA CYS A 163 -7.98 -10.53 8.52
C CYS A 163 -9.21 -11.36 8.13
N LYS A 164 -9.21 -12.65 8.48
CA LYS A 164 -10.32 -13.55 8.18
C LYS A 164 -11.60 -13.17 8.92
N ARG A 165 -11.50 -12.76 10.18
CA ARG A 165 -12.66 -12.36 11.00
C ARG A 165 -13.29 -11.06 10.52
N LEU A 166 -12.48 -10.09 10.08
CA LEU A 166 -12.93 -8.77 9.65
C LEU A 166 -13.27 -8.69 8.17
N ARG A 167 -13.01 -9.75 7.40
CA ARG A 167 -13.39 -9.84 5.99
C ARG A 167 -14.89 -9.64 5.85
N LYS A 168 -15.29 -8.48 5.31
CA LYS A 168 -16.66 -8.28 4.81
C LYS A 168 -16.82 -9.16 3.57
N ARG A 169 -17.84 -10.01 3.58
CA ARG A 169 -18.33 -10.68 2.37
C ARG A 169 -19.44 -9.80 1.83
N ASP A 170 -19.26 -9.30 0.62
CA ASP A 170 -20.36 -8.74 -0.14
C ASP A 170 -21.36 -9.88 -0.39
N ASN A 171 -22.61 -9.66 0.04
CA ASN A 171 -23.77 -10.51 -0.32
C ASN A 171 -24.25 -10.16 -1.72
#